data_AF-A0A848SUQ9-F1
#
_entry.id   AF-A0A848SUQ9-F1
#
_cell.length_a   1.000
_cell.length_b   1.000
_cell.length_c   1.000
_cell.angle_alpha   90.00
_cell.angle_beta   90.00
_cell.angle_gamma   90.00
#
_symmetry.space_group_name_H-M   'P 1'
#
loop_
_entity.id
_entity.type
_entity.pdbx_description
1 polymer ?
#
loop_
_entity_poly.entity_id
_entity_poly.type
_entity_poly.pdbx_seq_one_letter_code
_entity_poly.pdbx_strand_id
1 'polypeptide(L)'
;MTILTQNAALIAALAGFAGAIIGGVLAAFGSVKAVRAAQKDIEADSLRRMRLECAINIAGLRHALTNSLTPSSNDKAKLMFELNRAPFLWYDKPEVISLLRQLRNQSGDTAENLAQLITQMSKDTPLDLSSLNESDIKQTAMVL
;
A
#
# COMPACT_ATOMS: atom_id res chain seq x y z
N MET A 1 1.66 -34.15 59.58
CA MET A 1 1.85 -32.88 58.82
C MET A 1 2.26 -33.11 57.36
N THR A 2 2.21 -34.35 56.85
CA THR A 2 2.64 -34.75 55.49
C THR A 2 1.50 -34.95 54.49
N ILE A 3 0.26 -35.14 54.95
CA ILE A 3 -0.90 -35.37 54.07
C ILE A 3 -1.44 -34.06 53.47
N LEU A 4 -1.32 -32.95 54.21
CA LEU A 4 -1.75 -31.61 53.74
C LEU A 4 -0.83 -31.03 52.65
N THR A 5 0.47 -31.38 52.67
CA THR A 5 1.44 -30.88 51.68
C THR A 5 1.34 -31.60 50.35
N GLN A 6 0.95 -32.88 50.34
CA GLN A 6 0.83 -33.69 49.13
C GLN A 6 -0.34 -33.23 48.24
N ASN A 7 -1.47 -32.87 48.85
CA ASN A 7 -2.62 -32.32 48.12
C ASN A 7 -2.36 -30.89 47.60
N ALA A 8 -1.64 -30.06 48.38
CA ALA A 8 -1.28 -28.71 47.97
C ALA A 8 -0.34 -28.71 46.74
N ALA A 9 0.63 -29.64 46.69
CA ALA A 9 1.53 -29.79 45.56
C ALA A 9 0.80 -30.21 44.27
N LEU A 10 -0.20 -31.09 44.38
CA LEU A 10 -0.97 -31.59 43.24
C LEU A 10 -1.90 -30.51 42.66
N ILE A 11 -2.50 -29.69 43.52
CA ILE A 11 -3.32 -28.53 43.11
C ILE A 11 -2.44 -27.44 42.46
N ALA A 12 -1.27 -27.16 43.03
CA ALA A 12 -0.32 -26.20 42.47
C ALA A 12 0.22 -26.65 41.09
N ALA A 13 0.51 -27.95 40.93
CA ALA A 13 0.92 -28.52 39.65
C ALA A 13 -0.17 -28.39 38.58
N LEU A 14 -1.42 -28.75 38.91
CA LEU A 14 -2.56 -28.62 38.00
C LEU A 14 -2.84 -27.16 37.62
N ALA A 15 -2.73 -26.23 38.58
CA ALA A 15 -2.87 -24.79 38.32
C ALA A 15 -1.75 -24.27 37.40
N GLY A 16 -0.51 -24.75 37.58
CA GLY A 16 0.62 -24.44 36.72
C GLY A 16 0.44 -24.93 35.28
N PHE A 17 -0.03 -26.17 35.10
CA PHE A 17 -0.33 -26.71 33.77
C PHE A 17 -1.49 -25.98 33.09
N ALA A 18 -2.58 -25.71 33.82
CA ALA A 18 -3.72 -24.96 33.27
C ALA A 18 -3.31 -23.54 32.86
N GLY A 19 -2.52 -22.85 33.69
CA GLY A 19 -1.97 -21.53 33.38
C GLY A 19 -1.05 -21.55 32.16
N ALA A 20 -0.19 -22.57 32.04
CA ALA A 20 0.71 -22.72 30.89
C ALA A 20 -0.05 -22.97 29.57
N ILE A 21 -1.12 -23.77 29.61
CA ILE A 21 -1.97 -24.02 28.43
C ILE A 21 -2.67 -22.74 27.98
N ILE A 22 -3.30 -22.02 28.91
CA ILE A 22 -4.02 -20.78 28.59
C ILE A 22 -3.04 -19.70 28.09
N GLY A 23 -1.89 -19.56 28.75
CA GLY A 23 -0.82 -18.65 28.31
C GLY A 23 -0.28 -19.00 26.93
N GLY A 24 -0.05 -20.29 26.65
CA GLY A 24 0.40 -20.77 25.35
C GLY A 24 -0.60 -20.51 24.22
N VAL A 25 -1.89 -20.74 24.46
CA VAL A 25 -2.95 -20.47 23.47
C VAL A 25 -3.07 -18.97 23.18
N LEU A 26 -3.01 -18.12 24.20
CA LEU A 26 -3.05 -16.66 24.02
C LEU A 26 -1.83 -16.13 23.26
N ALA A 27 -0.63 -16.66 23.55
CA ALA A 27 0.58 -16.31 22.84
C ALA A 27 0.53 -16.72 21.36
N ALA A 28 0.00 -17.91 21.06
CA ALA A 28 -0.20 -18.38 19.69
C ALA A 28 -1.23 -17.54 18.92
N PHE A 29 -2.33 -17.14 19.57
CA PHE A 29 -3.31 -16.24 18.96
C PHE A 29 -2.73 -14.84 18.71
N GLY A 30 -1.96 -14.32 19.66
CA GLY A 30 -1.28 -13.02 19.55
C GLY A 30 -0.30 -13.00 18.38
N SER A 31 0.54 -14.02 18.24
CA SER A 31 1.53 -14.11 17.16
C SER A 31 0.86 -14.22 15.78
N VAL A 32 -0.17 -15.05 15.63
CA VAL A 32 -0.93 -15.16 14.36
C VAL A 32 -1.59 -13.83 14.00
N LYS A 33 -2.17 -13.12 14.97
CA LYS A 33 -2.78 -11.81 14.73
C LYS A 33 -1.74 -10.76 14.34
N ALA A 34 -0.58 -10.75 15.00
CA ALA A 34 0.51 -9.84 14.69
C ALA A 34 1.08 -10.07 13.29
N VAL A 35 1.28 -11.33 12.88
CA VAL A 35 1.75 -11.67 11.53
C VAL A 35 0.73 -11.25 10.47
N ARG A 36 -0.56 -11.49 10.69
CA ARG A 36 -1.62 -11.05 9.77
C ARG A 36 -1.72 -9.52 9.66
N ALA A 37 -1.54 -8.81 10.78
CA ALA A 37 -1.49 -7.34 10.77
C ALA A 37 -0.27 -6.85 9.99
N ALA A 38 0.91 -7.40 10.24
CA ALA A 38 2.13 -7.05 9.51
C ALA A 38 2.01 -7.34 8.00
N GLN A 39 1.42 -8.47 7.61
CA GLN A 39 1.16 -8.79 6.20
C GLN A 39 0.22 -7.76 5.55
N LYS A 40 -0.85 -7.39 6.25
CA LYS A 40 -1.80 -6.37 5.78
C LYS A 40 -1.14 -5.00 5.62
N ASP A 41 -0.26 -4.64 6.54
CA ASP A 41 0.48 -3.37 6.49
C ASP A 41 1.49 -3.36 5.33
N ILE A 42 2.16 -4.48 5.07
CA ILE A 42 3.06 -4.64 3.90
C ILE A 42 2.27 -4.56 2.60
N GLU A 43 1.12 -5.23 2.51
CA GLU A 43 0.26 -5.17 1.33
C GLU A 43 -0.21 -3.73 1.06
N ALA A 44 -0.64 -3.02 2.12
CA ALA A 44 -1.04 -1.63 2.04
C ALA A 44 0.11 -0.70 1.60
N ASP A 45 1.32 -0.87 2.13
CA ASP A 45 2.47 -0.06 1.72
C ASP A 45 2.91 -0.37 0.28
N SER A 46 2.87 -1.65 -0.12
CA SER A 46 3.16 -2.04 -1.51
C SER A 46 2.15 -1.44 -2.48
N LEU A 47 0.85 -1.46 -2.15
CA LEU A 47 -0.20 -0.85 -2.95
C LEU A 47 -0.04 0.67 -3.00
N ARG A 48 0.33 1.31 -1.88
CA ARG A 48 0.65 2.74 -1.83
C ARG A 48 1.81 3.11 -2.75
N ARG A 49 2.90 2.33 -2.72
CA ARG A 49 4.06 2.54 -3.62
C ARG A 49 3.66 2.40 -5.09
N MET A 50 2.91 1.35 -5.43
CA MET A 50 2.42 1.14 -6.80
C MET A 50 1.50 2.28 -7.28
N ARG A 51 0.61 2.77 -6.40
CA ARG A 51 -0.22 3.97 -6.68
C ARG A 51 0.66 5.20 -6.91
N LEU A 52 1.64 5.44 -6.05
CA LEU A 52 2.53 6.58 -6.18
C LEU A 52 3.32 6.56 -7.49
N GLU A 53 3.96 5.43 -7.83
CA GLU A 53 4.70 5.27 -9.08
C GLU A 53 3.81 5.53 -10.30
N CYS A 54 2.60 4.96 -10.31
CA CYS A 54 1.64 5.14 -11.40
C CYS A 54 1.25 6.62 -11.55
N ALA A 55 0.94 7.31 -10.45
CA ALA A 55 0.58 8.73 -10.45
C ALA A 55 1.73 9.62 -10.95
N ILE A 56 2.96 9.37 -10.49
CA ILE A 56 4.16 10.09 -10.93
C ILE A 56 4.40 9.86 -12.42
N ASN A 57 4.30 8.62 -12.90
CA ASN A 57 4.51 8.31 -14.31
C ASN A 57 3.47 8.97 -15.20
N ILE A 58 2.19 8.98 -14.81
CA ILE A 58 1.13 9.69 -15.55
C ILE A 58 1.40 11.20 -15.58
N ALA A 59 1.79 11.80 -14.46
CA ALA A 59 2.09 13.23 -14.37
C ALA A 59 3.34 13.63 -15.17
N GLY A 60 4.36 12.78 -15.19
CA GLY A 60 5.60 12.96 -15.95
C GLY A 60 5.42 12.75 -17.45
N LEU A 61 4.47 11.89 -17.84
CA LEU A 61 4.13 11.61 -19.25
C LEU A 61 2.96 12.46 -19.76
N ARG A 62 2.55 13.51 -19.04
CA ARG A 62 1.45 14.40 -19.43
C ARG A 62 1.63 15.01 -20.82
N HIS A 63 2.89 15.27 -21.21
CA HIS A 63 3.22 15.80 -22.54
C HIS A 63 2.86 14.86 -23.67
N ALA A 64 2.68 13.57 -23.40
CA ALA A 64 2.26 12.60 -24.40
C ALA A 64 0.76 12.71 -24.76
N LEU A 65 -0.04 13.40 -23.93
CA LEU A 65 -1.45 13.69 -24.18
C LEU A 65 -1.68 15.10 -24.72
N THR A 66 -0.77 16.04 -24.44
CA THR A 66 -0.89 17.42 -24.90
C THR A 66 -0.19 17.60 -26.25
N ASN A 67 -0.83 18.29 -27.19
CA ASN A 67 -0.28 18.56 -28.54
C ASN A 67 0.98 19.46 -28.56
N SER A 68 1.57 19.75 -27.40
CA SER A 68 2.68 20.71 -27.25
C SER A 68 4.04 20.14 -27.69
N LEU A 69 4.26 18.83 -27.57
CA LEU A 69 5.46 18.14 -28.05
C LEU A 69 5.02 16.89 -28.82
N THR A 70 5.64 16.60 -29.97
CA THR A 70 5.48 15.30 -30.63
C THR A 70 6.01 14.20 -29.72
N PRO A 71 5.15 13.38 -29.09
CA PRO A 71 5.61 12.41 -28.10
C PRO A 71 6.24 11.22 -28.82
N SER A 72 7.30 10.65 -28.24
CA SER A 72 7.85 9.41 -28.78
C SER A 72 6.82 8.28 -28.71
N SER A 73 6.91 7.29 -29.59
CA SER A 73 6.07 6.09 -29.52
C SER A 73 6.22 5.36 -28.19
N ASN A 74 7.42 5.40 -27.61
CA ASN A 74 7.72 4.84 -26.30
C ASN A 74 6.97 5.55 -25.17
N ASP A 75 6.93 6.89 -25.17
CA ASP A 75 6.23 7.67 -24.15
C ASP A 75 4.72 7.42 -24.20
N LYS A 76 4.15 7.32 -25.41
CA LYS A 76 2.74 6.95 -25.58
C LYS A 76 2.46 5.54 -25.06
N ALA A 77 3.32 4.58 -25.35
CA ALA A 77 3.16 3.21 -24.87
C ALA A 77 3.22 3.13 -23.34
N LYS A 78 4.19 3.82 -22.71
CA LYS A 78 4.31 3.91 -21.25
C LYS A 78 3.09 4.57 -20.62
N LEU A 79 2.61 5.66 -21.19
CA LEU A 79 1.43 6.33 -20.69
C LEU A 79 0.19 5.44 -20.79
N MET A 80 -0.03 4.78 -21.93
CA MET A 80 -1.16 3.86 -22.12
C MET A 80 -1.09 2.68 -21.15
N PHE A 81 0.12 2.18 -20.86
CA PHE A 81 0.34 1.16 -19.86
C PHE A 81 -0.11 1.64 -18.47
N GLU A 82 0.32 2.82 -18.04
CA GLU A 82 -0.06 3.36 -16.72
C GLU A 82 -1.55 3.69 -16.64
N LEU A 83 -2.15 4.24 -17.70
CA LEU A 83 -3.60 4.49 -17.77
C LEU A 83 -4.42 3.20 -17.72
N ASN A 84 -3.91 2.08 -18.25
CA ASN A 84 -4.54 0.77 -18.14
C ASN A 84 -4.35 0.11 -16.76
N ARG A 85 -3.28 0.47 -16.06
CA ARG A 85 -2.98 -0.01 -14.69
C ARG A 85 -3.79 0.75 -13.64
N ALA A 86 -4.03 2.04 -13.83
CA ALA A 86 -4.70 2.92 -12.88
C ALA A 86 -6.09 2.43 -12.39
N PRO A 87 -6.99 1.86 -13.22
CA PRO A 87 -8.28 1.34 -12.75
C PRO A 87 -8.16 0.22 -11.70
N PHE A 88 -7.10 -0.60 -11.78
CA PHE A 88 -6.86 -1.67 -10.81
C PHE A 88 -6.32 -1.11 -9.50
N LEU A 89 -5.45 -0.10 -9.57
CA LEU A 89 -4.84 0.51 -8.39
C LEU A 89 -5.83 1.37 -7.59
N TRP A 90 -6.77 2.04 -8.26
CA TRP A 90 -7.81 2.90 -7.65
C TRP A 90 -9.22 2.32 -7.78
N TYR A 91 -9.35 0.98 -7.75
CA TYR A 91 -10.63 0.30 -7.91
C TYR A 91 -11.68 0.73 -6.85
N ASP A 92 -11.21 1.13 -5.68
CA ASP A 92 -11.98 1.60 -4.52
C ASP A 92 -12.38 3.08 -4.61
N LYS A 93 -11.96 3.80 -5.67
CA LYS A 93 -12.10 5.25 -5.81
C LYS A 93 -12.90 5.61 -7.06
N PRO A 94 -14.23 5.79 -6.93
CA PRO A 94 -15.11 6.02 -8.09
C PRO A 94 -14.77 7.33 -8.83
N GLU A 95 -14.26 8.34 -8.11
CA GLU A 95 -13.83 9.62 -8.69
C GLU A 95 -12.71 9.42 -9.72
N VAL A 96 -11.66 8.68 -9.35
CA VAL A 96 -10.52 8.37 -10.23
C VAL A 96 -10.97 7.54 -11.43
N ILE A 97 -11.82 6.53 -11.21
CA ILE A 97 -12.35 5.68 -12.30
C ILE A 97 -13.20 6.50 -13.28
N SER A 98 -13.99 7.45 -12.77
CA SER A 98 -14.81 8.32 -13.61
C SER A 98 -13.96 9.22 -14.51
N LEU A 99 -12.90 9.81 -13.98
CA LEU A 99 -11.96 10.65 -14.72
C LEU A 99 -11.15 9.85 -15.74
N LEU A 100 -10.71 8.63 -15.39
CA LEU A 100 -10.08 7.70 -16.34
C LEU A 100 -11.02 7.35 -17.50
N ARG A 101 -12.31 7.16 -17.22
CA ARG A 101 -13.32 6.90 -18.25
C ARG A 101 -13.53 8.11 -19.15
N GLN A 102 -13.57 9.32 -18.58
CA GLN A 102 -13.71 10.56 -19.34
C GLN A 102 -12.51 10.79 -20.26
N LEU A 103 -11.29 10.58 -19.77
CA LEU A 103 -10.05 10.65 -20.55
C LEU A 103 -10.05 9.65 -21.72
N ARG A 104 -10.44 8.39 -21.46
CA ARG A 104 -10.53 7.36 -22.50
C ARG A 104 -11.58 7.68 -23.56
N ASN A 105 -12.72 8.22 -23.14
CA ASN A 105 -13.82 8.57 -24.03
C ASN A 105 -13.63 9.95 -24.69
N GLN A 106 -12.53 10.66 -24.41
CA GLN A 106 -12.24 12.01 -24.88
C GLN A 106 -13.41 12.99 -24.63
N SER A 107 -14.12 12.81 -23.51
CA SER A 107 -15.25 13.65 -23.16
C SER A 107 -14.78 14.90 -22.42
N GLY A 108 -14.88 16.07 -23.06
CA GLY A 108 -14.46 17.35 -22.48
C GLY A 108 -12.99 17.71 -22.77
N ASP A 109 -12.43 18.65 -22.00
CA ASP A 109 -11.04 19.05 -22.14
C ASP A 109 -10.10 17.99 -21.52
N THR A 110 -9.34 17.30 -22.37
CA THR A 110 -8.36 16.29 -21.97
C THR A 110 -7.34 16.83 -20.97
N ALA A 111 -6.91 18.09 -21.09
CA ALA A 111 -5.92 18.68 -20.20
C ALA A 111 -6.51 18.92 -18.80
N GLU A 112 -7.74 19.40 -18.74
CA GLU A 112 -8.45 19.63 -17.47
C GLU A 112 -8.75 18.30 -16.77
N ASN A 113 -9.28 17.31 -17.51
CA ASN A 113 -9.57 15.99 -16.96
C ASN A 113 -8.30 15.28 -16.45
N LEU A 114 -7.16 15.47 -17.13
CA LEU A 114 -5.87 14.93 -16.69
C LEU A 114 -5.39 15.62 -15.42
N ALA A 115 -5.50 16.95 -15.33
CA ALA A 115 -5.13 17.71 -14.15
C ALA A 115 -5.98 17.30 -12.93
N GLN A 116 -7.29 17.14 -13.12
CA GLN A 116 -8.20 16.63 -12.10
C GLN A 116 -7.85 15.18 -11.72
N LEU A 117 -7.51 14.32 -12.68
CA LEU A 117 -7.09 12.94 -12.40
C LEU A 117 -5.86 12.90 -11.51
N ILE A 118 -4.80 13.62 -11.87
CA ILE A 118 -3.55 13.68 -11.10
C ILE A 118 -3.81 14.21 -9.69
N THR A 119 -4.68 15.23 -9.58
CA THR A 119 -5.06 15.83 -8.28
C THR A 119 -5.83 14.83 -7.40
N GLN A 120 -6.69 14.01 -7.99
CA GLN A 120 -7.41 13.00 -7.22
C GLN A 120 -6.51 11.82 -6.83
N MET A 121 -5.60 11.41 -7.72
CA MET A 121 -4.60 10.39 -7.42
C MET A 121 -3.66 10.84 -6.29
N SER A 122 -3.25 12.10 -6.27
CA SER A 122 -2.29 12.62 -5.27
C SER A 122 -2.85 12.69 -3.85
N LYS A 123 -4.17 12.88 -3.69
CA LYS A 123 -4.84 12.84 -2.38
C LYS A 123 -4.69 11.47 -1.68
N ASP A 124 -4.64 10.40 -2.46
CA ASP A 124 -4.54 9.03 -1.96
C ASP A 124 -3.07 8.54 -1.86
N THR A 125 -2.12 9.32 -2.36
CA THR A 125 -0.68 9.02 -2.29
C THR A 125 0.07 10.17 -1.60
N PRO A 126 -0.22 10.50 -0.33
CA PRO A 126 0.58 11.47 0.40
C PRO A 126 2.01 10.93 0.52
N LEU A 127 2.94 11.66 -0.08
CA LEU A 127 4.36 11.38 0.02
C LEU A 127 4.84 11.88 1.38
N ASP A 128 4.82 11.00 2.39
CA ASP A 128 5.41 11.30 3.67
C ASP A 128 6.94 11.23 3.56
N LEU A 129 7.53 12.38 3.22
CA LEU A 129 8.98 12.56 3.10
C LEU A 129 9.72 12.31 4.43
N SER A 130 9.01 12.24 5.57
CA SER A 130 9.62 11.93 6.87
C SER A 130 9.94 10.45 7.05
N SER A 131 9.36 9.57 6.23
CA SER A 131 9.64 8.13 6.21
C SER A 131 10.83 7.73 5.35
N LEU A 132 11.37 8.64 4.53
CA LEU A 132 12.60 8.43 3.78
C LEU A 132 13.78 8.55 4.74
N ASN A 133 14.15 7.42 5.34
CA ASN A 133 15.33 7.35 6.18
C ASN A 133 16.57 7.70 5.33
N GLU A 134 17.57 8.36 5.91
CA GLU A 134 18.77 8.84 5.22
C GLU A 134 19.51 7.73 4.44
N SER A 135 19.30 6.47 4.84
CA SER A 135 19.78 5.27 4.15
C SER A 135 19.22 5.10 2.74
N ASP A 136 17.92 5.39 2.55
CA ASP A 136 17.21 5.15 1.28
C ASP A 136 17.54 6.26 0.27
N ILE A 137 17.79 7.47 0.77
CA ILE A 137 18.27 8.62 -0.01
C ILE A 137 19.69 8.33 -0.56
N LYS A 138 20.57 7.74 0.26
CA LYS A 138 21.94 7.37 -0.16
C LYS A 138 21.95 6.26 -1.20
N GLN A 139 21.01 5.31 -1.15
CA GLN A 139 20.92 4.24 -2.14
C GLN A 139 20.44 4.75 -3.51
N THR A 140 19.56 5.75 -3.51
CA THR A 140 19.03 6.35 -4.75
C THR A 140 20.05 7.30 -5.40
N ALA A 141 20.89 7.97 -4.59
CA ALA A 141 21.96 8.86 -5.08
C ALA A 141 23.19 8.12 -5.64
N MET A 142 23.31 6.80 -5.47
CA MET A 142 24.45 6.01 -5.95
C MET A 142 24.23 5.41 -7.35
N VAL A 143 23.07 5.64 -7.97
CA VAL A 143 22.69 5.15 -9.32
C VAL A 143 22.66 6.29 -10.36
N LEU A 144 23.05 7.51 -9.97
CA LEU A 144 23.34 8.64 -10.87
C LEU A 144 24.86 8.87 -10.95
#